data_AF-E2ZHN3-F1
#
_entry.id   AF-E2ZHN3-F1
#
_cell.length_a   1.000
_cell.length_b   1.000
_cell.length_c   1.000
_cell.angle_alpha   90.00
_cell.angle_beta   90.00
_cell.angle_gamma   90.00
#
_symmetry.space_group_name_H-M   'P 1'
#
loop_
_entity.id
_entity.type
_entity.pdbx_description
1 polymer ?
#
loop_
_entity_poly.entity_id
_entity_poly.type
_entity_poly.pdbx_seq_one_letter_code
_entity_poly.pdbx_strand_id
1 'polypeptide(L)'
;MSWEKSSYTAAGAALLSESLSGGALVITRAVSGTGTADADLSEETGVSGETHDLKLLDIETVESGGETARRVKIQITGADETYIMHQVGVYGRLNDDAETLLFIMQDARGVEVPSTKVNGDFEIELSALLAVSNKANISITVDPQMQALAKMVKAEVEKHNKDASAHADAITVAVGNAMKSLKESGDVVSEEQVKALIQEQGSSGGAAIIKDITIPADGWDWQRESDDEEMLGMDDFRCVVDVAVDDVTEEMFPSVALHKAALEVAKRAGLCPTVQALAGVLRFWARNIPTADMSATVALWAPGGTAGGGSAYVLPVATATRLGGVKIGSGVSVSADGTISASTSGITQDEVVSAADTDKMLDEIFPAES
;
A
#
# COMPACT_ATOMS: atom_id res chain seq x y z
N MET A 1 -8.20 8.50 -40.91
CA MET A 1 -9.43 7.70 -41.04
C MET A 1 -10.52 8.44 -40.29
N SER A 2 -11.66 8.71 -40.92
CA SER A 2 -12.74 9.51 -40.32
C SER A 2 -13.89 8.57 -40.05
N TRP A 3 -14.10 8.21 -38.78
CA TRP A 3 -15.35 7.59 -38.34
C TRP A 3 -16.42 8.67 -38.36
N GLU A 4 -17.06 8.84 -39.52
CA GLU A 4 -17.88 10.02 -39.85
C GLU A 4 -19.12 10.17 -38.98
N LYS A 5 -19.60 9.08 -38.38
CA LYS A 5 -20.76 9.09 -37.48
C LYS A 5 -20.42 8.36 -36.19
N SER A 6 -20.78 8.95 -35.07
CA SER A 6 -20.77 8.29 -33.78
C SER A 6 -21.90 8.81 -32.89
N SER A 7 -22.47 7.93 -32.07
CA SER A 7 -23.54 8.30 -31.14
C SER A 7 -23.55 7.40 -29.91
N TYR A 8 -23.96 7.97 -28.78
CA TYR A 8 -24.56 7.19 -27.71
C TYR A 8 -25.91 6.65 -28.19
N THR A 9 -26.23 5.42 -27.85
CA THR A 9 -27.58 4.92 -28.05
C THR A 9 -28.49 5.50 -26.97
N ALA A 10 -29.80 5.56 -27.20
CA ALA A 10 -30.77 6.01 -26.21
C ALA A 10 -30.69 5.17 -24.92
N ALA A 11 -30.52 3.85 -25.07
CA ALA A 11 -30.34 2.93 -23.95
C ALA A 11 -28.99 3.14 -23.23
N GLY A 12 -27.93 3.39 -23.98
CA GLY A 12 -26.59 3.71 -23.46
C GLY A 12 -26.55 5.01 -22.66
N ALA A 13 -27.20 6.06 -23.18
CA ALA A 13 -27.32 7.34 -22.49
C ALA A 13 -28.12 7.21 -21.17
N ALA A 14 -29.16 6.37 -21.15
CA ALA A 14 -29.92 6.07 -19.94
C ALA A 14 -29.04 5.37 -18.89
N LEU A 15 -28.26 4.34 -19.28
CA LEU A 15 -27.34 3.64 -18.38
C LEU A 15 -26.23 4.54 -17.84
N LEU A 16 -25.68 5.42 -18.68
CA LEU A 16 -24.68 6.41 -18.24
C LEU A 16 -25.28 7.36 -17.21
N SER A 17 -26.52 7.81 -17.43
CA SER A 17 -27.24 8.68 -16.49
C SER A 17 -27.53 7.99 -15.15
N GLU A 18 -27.85 6.71 -15.18
CA GLU A 18 -28.07 5.92 -13.97
C GLU A 18 -26.76 5.63 -13.21
N SER A 19 -25.66 5.42 -13.95
CA SER A 19 -24.33 5.31 -13.34
C SER A 19 -23.94 6.59 -12.58
N LEU A 20 -24.31 7.77 -13.09
CA LEU A 20 -24.12 9.04 -12.37
C LEU A 20 -24.89 9.13 -11.05
N SER A 21 -25.94 8.33 -10.90
CA SER A 21 -26.75 8.23 -9.69
C SER A 21 -26.23 7.19 -8.69
N GLY A 22 -25.09 6.55 -8.99
CA GLY A 22 -24.39 5.61 -8.09
C GLY A 22 -24.34 4.16 -8.57
N GLY A 23 -24.88 3.85 -9.76
CA GLY A 23 -24.76 2.53 -10.37
C GLY A 23 -23.36 2.25 -10.94
N ALA A 24 -22.87 1.02 -10.80
CA ALA A 24 -21.56 0.61 -11.32
C ALA A 24 -21.70 0.21 -12.79
N LEU A 25 -21.26 1.06 -13.72
CA LEU A 25 -21.25 0.73 -15.14
C LEU A 25 -20.00 -0.07 -15.47
N VAL A 26 -20.17 -1.22 -16.09
CA VAL A 26 -19.07 -2.10 -16.51
C VAL A 26 -19.11 -2.23 -18.03
N ILE A 27 -18.03 -1.81 -18.71
CA ILE A 27 -17.81 -2.09 -20.13
C ILE A 27 -17.46 -3.57 -20.27
N THR A 28 -18.21 -4.30 -21.09
CA THR A 28 -18.13 -5.77 -21.15
C THR A 28 -17.42 -6.26 -22.39
N ARG A 29 -17.65 -5.63 -23.55
CA ARG A 29 -17.01 -5.98 -24.83
C ARG A 29 -17.10 -4.86 -25.86
N ALA A 30 -16.26 -4.93 -26.88
CA ALA A 30 -16.39 -4.18 -28.12
C ALA A 30 -16.54 -5.14 -29.30
N VAL A 31 -17.33 -4.75 -30.30
CA VAL A 31 -17.64 -5.57 -31.47
C VAL A 31 -17.65 -4.73 -32.73
N SER A 32 -17.12 -5.27 -33.82
CA SER A 32 -17.25 -4.70 -35.16
C SER A 32 -18.43 -5.31 -35.92
N GLY A 33 -18.93 -4.59 -36.93
CA GLY A 33 -20.02 -5.04 -37.80
C GLY A 33 -19.79 -4.71 -39.25
N THR A 34 -20.27 -5.57 -40.15
CA THR A 34 -20.26 -5.36 -41.60
C THR A 34 -21.47 -4.57 -42.12
N GLY A 35 -22.50 -4.36 -41.29
CA GLY A 35 -23.69 -3.61 -41.67
C GLY A 35 -23.55 -2.09 -41.50
N THR A 36 -24.54 -1.36 -42.00
CA THR A 36 -24.66 0.10 -41.84
C THR A 36 -26.09 0.48 -41.51
N ALA A 37 -26.27 1.58 -40.80
CA ALA A 37 -27.54 2.23 -40.52
C ALA A 37 -27.69 3.53 -41.32
N ASP A 38 -28.92 3.84 -41.76
CA ASP A 38 -29.19 4.87 -42.76
C ASP A 38 -29.07 6.31 -42.20
N ALA A 39 -29.32 6.57 -40.92
CA ALA A 39 -29.15 7.92 -40.37
C ALA A 39 -28.93 8.02 -38.85
N ASP A 40 -29.82 7.49 -38.03
CA ASP A 40 -29.79 7.72 -36.58
C ASP A 40 -29.19 6.53 -35.83
N LEU A 41 -27.92 6.68 -35.46
CA LEU A 41 -27.20 5.69 -34.67
C LEU A 41 -27.68 5.62 -33.21
N SER A 42 -28.43 6.61 -32.73
CA SER A 42 -28.89 6.64 -31.35
C SER A 42 -30.02 5.65 -31.07
N GLU A 43 -30.76 5.22 -32.09
CA GLU A 43 -31.84 4.23 -31.96
C GLU A 43 -31.35 2.78 -32.07
N GLU A 44 -30.09 2.57 -32.42
CA GLU A 44 -29.51 1.23 -32.58
C GLU A 44 -29.46 0.49 -31.24
N THR A 45 -29.90 -0.77 -31.26
CA THR A 45 -29.83 -1.67 -30.09
C THR A 45 -28.67 -2.66 -30.19
N GLY A 46 -27.97 -2.68 -31.33
CA GLY A 46 -26.89 -3.61 -31.60
C GLY A 46 -26.07 -3.18 -32.81
N VAL A 47 -24.94 -3.85 -32.99
CA VAL A 47 -24.12 -3.73 -34.19
C VAL A 47 -24.75 -4.59 -35.29
N SER A 48 -24.83 -4.06 -36.50
CA SER A 48 -25.53 -4.67 -37.64
C SER A 48 -24.59 -5.51 -38.53
N GLY A 49 -25.17 -6.46 -39.25
CA GLY A 49 -24.45 -7.37 -40.14
C GLY A 49 -23.72 -8.49 -39.41
N GLU A 50 -22.66 -9.00 -40.03
CA GLU A 50 -21.77 -9.99 -39.44
C GLU A 50 -20.85 -9.31 -38.41
N THR A 51 -20.78 -9.90 -37.21
CA THR A 51 -20.10 -9.31 -36.07
C THR A 51 -18.80 -10.00 -35.75
N HIS A 52 -17.76 -9.23 -35.42
CA HIS A 52 -16.48 -9.77 -34.93
C HIS A 52 -16.11 -9.16 -33.58
N ASP A 53 -15.62 -9.98 -32.66
CA ASP A 53 -15.18 -9.50 -31.35
C ASP A 53 -13.90 -8.67 -31.48
N LEU A 54 -13.87 -7.55 -30.75
CA LEU A 54 -12.72 -6.66 -30.68
C LEU A 54 -12.10 -6.71 -29.29
N LYS A 55 -10.81 -6.38 -29.20
CA LYS A 55 -10.11 -6.36 -27.91
C LYS A 55 -10.30 -5.02 -27.23
N LEU A 56 -10.75 -5.06 -25.98
CA LEU A 56 -10.71 -3.89 -25.10
C LEU A 56 -9.35 -3.84 -24.42
N LEU A 57 -8.58 -2.78 -24.65
CA LEU A 57 -7.24 -2.63 -24.09
C LEU A 57 -7.26 -1.96 -22.71
N ASP A 58 -7.90 -0.80 -22.62
CA ASP A 58 -7.79 0.06 -21.44
C ASP A 58 -8.95 1.06 -21.36
N ILE A 59 -9.22 1.56 -20.15
CA ILE A 59 -10.11 2.70 -19.90
C ILE A 59 -9.39 3.73 -19.03
N GLU A 60 -9.02 4.86 -19.63
CA GLU A 60 -8.37 5.96 -18.93
C GLU A 60 -9.32 7.14 -18.71
N THR A 61 -9.12 7.89 -17.63
CA THR A 61 -9.84 9.16 -17.40
C THR A 61 -9.07 10.28 -18.08
N VAL A 62 -9.74 11.06 -18.92
CA VAL A 62 -9.14 12.15 -19.71
C VAL A 62 -9.98 13.41 -19.58
N GLU A 63 -9.35 14.57 -19.72
CA GLU A 63 -10.06 15.84 -19.88
C GLU A 63 -10.27 16.11 -21.37
N SER A 64 -11.51 16.40 -21.76
CA SER A 64 -11.87 16.73 -23.14
C SER A 64 -12.82 17.92 -23.12
N GLY A 65 -12.42 19.05 -23.72
CA GLY A 65 -13.26 20.25 -23.78
C GLY A 65 -13.59 20.89 -22.42
N GLY A 66 -12.80 20.62 -21.38
CA GLY A 66 -13.05 21.08 -20.00
C GLY A 66 -13.97 20.16 -19.17
N GLU A 67 -14.41 19.04 -19.76
CA GLU A 67 -15.20 18.01 -19.08
C GLU A 67 -14.39 16.72 -18.90
N THR A 68 -14.70 15.97 -17.85
CA THR A 68 -14.12 14.65 -17.62
C THR A 68 -14.77 13.63 -18.57
N ALA A 69 -13.95 12.79 -19.21
CA ALA A 69 -14.38 11.71 -20.07
C ALA A 69 -13.58 10.43 -19.74
N ARG A 70 -14.16 9.26 -20.02
CA ARG A 70 -13.45 7.98 -20.05
C ARG A 70 -13.11 7.66 -21.49
N ARG A 71 -11.83 7.48 -21.80
CA ARG A 71 -11.36 6.99 -23.09
C ARG A 71 -11.24 5.48 -23.04
N VAL A 72 -12.06 4.78 -23.82
CA VAL A 72 -11.97 3.33 -24.03
C VAL A 72 -11.08 3.08 -25.23
N LYS A 73 -9.96 2.39 -25.03
CA LYS A 73 -9.05 1.96 -26.09
C LYS A 73 -9.48 0.59 -26.59
N ILE A 74 -9.74 0.51 -27.89
CA ILE A 74 -10.22 -0.69 -28.59
C ILE A 74 -9.17 -1.05 -29.63
N GLN A 75 -8.72 -2.29 -29.62
CA GLN A 75 -7.80 -2.85 -30.60
C GLN A 75 -8.55 -3.77 -31.55
N ILE A 76 -8.37 -3.52 -32.84
CA ILE A 76 -8.84 -4.37 -33.93
C ILE A 76 -7.61 -5.06 -34.50
N THR A 77 -7.63 -6.39 -34.51
CA THR A 77 -6.61 -7.23 -35.14
C THR A 77 -7.15 -7.86 -36.42
N GLY A 78 -6.29 -8.52 -37.19
CA GLY A 78 -6.74 -9.35 -38.31
C GLY A 78 -7.77 -10.39 -37.87
N ALA A 79 -8.68 -10.76 -38.78
CA ALA A 79 -9.74 -11.76 -38.56
C ALA A 79 -9.42 -13.10 -39.23
N ASP A 80 -10.33 -14.07 -39.13
CA ASP A 80 -10.14 -15.36 -39.82
C ASP A 80 -10.22 -15.20 -41.35
N GLU A 81 -11.15 -14.37 -41.82
CA GLU A 81 -11.34 -14.00 -43.22
C GLU A 81 -11.31 -12.47 -43.38
N THR A 82 -10.93 -12.00 -44.57
CA THR A 82 -10.94 -10.56 -44.86
C THR A 82 -12.38 -10.06 -44.94
N TYR A 83 -12.69 -8.98 -44.24
CA TYR A 83 -14.02 -8.36 -44.25
C TYR A 83 -13.93 -6.84 -44.26
N ILE A 84 -15.04 -6.18 -44.60
CA ILE A 84 -15.15 -4.71 -44.54
C ILE A 84 -15.92 -4.35 -43.27
N MET A 85 -15.22 -3.74 -42.33
CA MET A 85 -15.78 -3.23 -41.07
C MET A 85 -16.42 -1.87 -41.29
N HIS A 86 -17.72 -1.76 -41.02
CA HIS A 86 -18.47 -0.52 -41.12
C HIS A 86 -18.84 0.07 -39.77
N GLN A 87 -19.06 -0.77 -38.76
CA GLN A 87 -19.49 -0.35 -37.44
C GLN A 87 -18.54 -0.85 -36.35
N VAL A 88 -18.44 -0.08 -35.26
CA VAL A 88 -17.83 -0.48 -33.99
C VAL A 88 -18.77 -0.11 -32.86
N GLY A 89 -19.23 -1.09 -32.09
CA GLY A 89 -20.09 -0.91 -30.94
C GLY A 89 -19.39 -1.30 -29.64
N VAL A 90 -19.57 -0.47 -28.60
CA VAL A 90 -19.10 -0.74 -27.24
C VAL A 90 -20.29 -1.07 -26.37
N TYR A 91 -20.23 -2.22 -25.70
CA TYR A 91 -21.28 -2.71 -24.83
C TYR A 91 -20.88 -2.59 -23.37
N GLY A 92 -21.87 -2.43 -22.52
CA GLY A 92 -21.70 -2.50 -21.09
C GLY A 92 -23.00 -2.81 -20.38
N ARG A 93 -22.90 -3.01 -19.07
CA ARG A 93 -24.04 -3.26 -18.20
C ARG A 93 -23.91 -2.44 -16.94
N LEU A 94 -25.04 -2.05 -16.37
CA LEU A 94 -25.07 -1.44 -15.05
C LEU A 94 -25.26 -2.54 -14.00
N ASN A 95 -24.41 -2.55 -12.98
CA ASN A 95 -24.40 -3.58 -11.95
C ASN A 95 -24.36 -4.99 -12.58
N ASP A 96 -25.39 -5.81 -12.34
CA ASP A 96 -25.56 -7.17 -12.88
C ASP A 96 -26.70 -7.27 -13.90
N ASP A 97 -27.15 -6.14 -14.46
CA ASP A 97 -28.23 -6.11 -15.44
C ASP A 97 -27.80 -6.58 -16.84
N ALA A 98 -28.76 -6.58 -17.77
CA ALA A 98 -28.54 -6.98 -19.14
C ALA A 98 -27.49 -6.09 -19.84
N GLU A 99 -26.65 -6.73 -20.65
CA GLU A 99 -25.71 -6.03 -21.51
C GLU A 99 -26.46 -5.18 -22.54
N THR A 100 -26.01 -3.95 -22.72
CA THR A 100 -26.62 -2.95 -23.58
C THR A 100 -25.55 -2.28 -24.43
N LEU A 101 -25.88 -1.99 -25.69
CA LEU A 101 -25.02 -1.19 -26.56
C LEU A 101 -24.97 0.24 -26.03
N LEU A 102 -23.80 0.71 -25.59
CA LEU A 102 -23.64 2.03 -25.00
C LEU A 102 -23.40 3.09 -26.08
N PHE A 103 -22.50 2.78 -26.99
CA PHE A 103 -21.98 3.70 -27.99
C PHE A 103 -21.67 2.94 -29.27
N ILE A 104 -21.94 3.58 -30.40
CA ILE A 104 -21.69 3.02 -31.71
C ILE A 104 -21.03 4.06 -32.62
N MET A 105 -20.05 3.61 -33.39
CA MET A 105 -19.38 4.37 -34.45
C MET A 105 -19.66 3.70 -35.78
N GLN A 106 -19.80 4.50 -36.83
CA GLN A 106 -20.00 4.03 -38.19
C GLN A 106 -19.15 4.81 -39.18
N ASP A 107 -18.56 4.07 -40.12
CA ASP A 107 -17.95 4.59 -41.34
C ASP A 107 -18.70 4.00 -42.56
N ALA A 108 -19.29 4.87 -43.37
CA ALA A 108 -20.02 4.47 -44.58
C ALA A 108 -19.10 3.85 -45.63
N ARG A 109 -17.82 4.22 -45.66
CA ARG A 109 -16.83 3.64 -46.58
C ARG A 109 -16.35 2.27 -46.11
N GLY A 110 -16.38 2.06 -44.80
CA GLY A 110 -15.83 0.89 -44.14
C GLY A 110 -14.30 0.82 -44.20
N VAL A 111 -13.75 -0.04 -43.37
CA VAL A 111 -12.32 -0.33 -43.27
C VAL A 111 -12.12 -1.81 -43.55
N GLU A 112 -11.28 -2.13 -44.53
CA GLU A 112 -10.91 -3.52 -44.79
C GLU A 112 -10.03 -4.04 -43.64
N VAL A 113 -10.50 -5.10 -42.98
CA VAL A 113 -9.75 -5.84 -41.97
C VAL A 113 -9.29 -7.14 -42.63
N PRO A 114 -7.98 -7.35 -42.84
CA PRO A 114 -7.46 -8.52 -43.52
C PRO A 114 -7.56 -9.78 -42.65
N SER A 115 -7.58 -10.93 -43.32
CA SER A 115 -7.33 -12.21 -42.65
C SER A 115 -5.94 -12.24 -42.01
N THR A 116 -5.82 -12.86 -40.84
CA THR A 116 -4.54 -13.15 -40.17
C THR A 116 -3.59 -13.97 -41.04
N LYS A 117 -4.11 -14.73 -42.03
CA LYS A 117 -3.31 -15.46 -43.02
C LYS A 117 -2.64 -14.55 -44.05
N VAL A 118 -3.22 -13.37 -44.29
CA VAL A 118 -2.73 -12.37 -45.24
C VAL A 118 -1.83 -11.36 -44.53
N ASN A 119 -2.27 -10.89 -43.35
CA ASN A 119 -1.49 -9.98 -42.52
C ASN A 119 -1.78 -10.25 -41.04
N GLY A 120 -0.90 -11.03 -40.39
CA GLY A 120 -1.00 -11.34 -38.97
C GLY A 120 -0.66 -10.17 -38.04
N ASP A 121 0.07 -9.17 -38.56
CA ASP A 121 0.50 -7.99 -37.80
C ASP A 121 -0.45 -6.79 -38.00
N PHE A 122 -1.63 -7.02 -38.60
CA PHE A 122 -2.61 -5.97 -38.79
C PHE A 122 -3.18 -5.52 -37.45
N GLU A 123 -3.08 -4.23 -37.18
CA GLU A 123 -3.59 -3.61 -35.96
C GLU A 123 -4.14 -2.21 -36.24
N ILE A 124 -5.33 -1.94 -35.71
CA ILE A 124 -5.91 -0.59 -35.63
C ILE A 124 -6.31 -0.34 -34.17
N GLU A 125 -5.82 0.76 -33.61
CA GLU A 125 -6.29 1.27 -32.33
C GLU A 125 -7.35 2.36 -32.53
N LEU A 126 -8.50 2.19 -31.88
CA LEU A 126 -9.57 3.17 -31.82
C LEU A 126 -9.78 3.63 -30.38
N SER A 127 -10.15 4.90 -30.23
CA SER A 127 -10.49 5.49 -28.95
C SER A 127 -11.93 5.99 -28.97
N ALA A 128 -12.78 5.41 -28.13
CA ALA A 128 -14.12 5.93 -27.87
C ALA A 128 -14.10 6.80 -26.60
N LEU A 129 -14.63 8.02 -26.68
CA LEU A 129 -14.74 8.92 -25.53
C LEU A 129 -16.15 8.86 -24.97
N LEU A 130 -16.28 8.37 -23.73
CA LEU A 130 -17.50 8.40 -22.94
C LEU A 130 -17.47 9.64 -22.03
N ALA A 131 -18.34 10.61 -22.25
CA ALA A 131 -18.48 11.75 -21.35
C ALA A 131 -18.99 11.25 -19.99
N VAL A 132 -18.32 11.64 -18.91
CA VAL A 132 -18.68 11.23 -17.54
C VAL A 132 -18.63 12.43 -16.61
N SER A 133 -19.67 12.62 -15.81
CA SER A 133 -19.53 13.46 -14.62
C SER A 133 -18.63 12.76 -13.59
N ASN A 134 -17.98 13.55 -12.73
CA ASN A 134 -17.09 13.08 -11.66
C ASN A 134 -17.71 12.07 -10.67
N LYS A 135 -19.01 11.78 -10.79
CA LYS A 135 -19.76 10.79 -9.98
C LYS A 135 -19.91 9.42 -10.64
N ALA A 136 -19.67 9.27 -11.94
CA ALA A 136 -19.87 7.99 -12.63
C ALA A 136 -18.76 6.99 -12.31
N ASN A 137 -19.12 5.79 -11.85
CA ASN A 137 -18.21 4.68 -11.62
C ASN A 137 -18.23 3.74 -12.82
N ILE A 138 -17.29 3.93 -13.75
CA ILE A 138 -17.14 3.11 -14.97
C ILE A 138 -15.91 2.21 -14.84
N SER A 139 -16.08 0.90 -15.07
CA SER A 139 -15.01 -0.11 -15.09
C SER A 139 -15.02 -0.95 -16.37
N ILE A 140 -13.96 -1.74 -16.60
CA ILE A 140 -13.82 -2.66 -17.74
C ILE A 140 -13.81 -4.10 -17.26
N THR A 141 -14.50 -4.99 -17.98
CA THR A 141 -14.33 -6.43 -17.83
C THR A 141 -13.11 -6.87 -18.61
N VAL A 142 -12.13 -7.41 -17.89
CA VAL A 142 -10.87 -7.90 -18.45
C VAL A 142 -11.15 -9.09 -19.39
N ASP A 143 -10.46 -9.15 -20.52
CA ASP A 143 -10.55 -10.19 -21.55
C ASP A 143 -10.55 -11.63 -20.96
N PRO A 144 -11.34 -12.58 -21.50
CA PRO A 144 -11.40 -13.96 -21.00
C PRO A 144 -10.05 -14.68 -20.90
N GLN A 145 -9.10 -14.37 -21.80
CA GLN A 145 -7.74 -14.94 -21.78
C GLN A 145 -6.92 -14.35 -20.63
N MET A 146 -7.06 -13.06 -20.35
CA MET A 146 -6.45 -12.40 -19.20
C MET A 146 -7.07 -12.86 -17.86
N GLN A 147 -8.38 -13.15 -17.84
CA GLN A 147 -9.03 -13.80 -16.70
C GLN A 147 -8.52 -15.24 -16.49
N ALA A 148 -8.30 -15.99 -17.57
CA ALA A 148 -7.72 -17.33 -17.50
C ALA A 148 -6.26 -17.29 -17.02
N LEU A 149 -5.47 -16.31 -17.47
CA LEU A 149 -4.12 -16.07 -17.00
C LEU A 149 -4.12 -15.73 -15.49
N ALA A 150 -5.00 -14.83 -15.04
CA ALA A 150 -5.13 -14.50 -13.63
C ALA A 150 -5.53 -15.73 -12.78
N LYS A 151 -6.43 -16.58 -13.29
CA LYS A 151 -6.78 -17.86 -12.64
C LYS A 151 -5.59 -18.83 -12.58
N MET A 152 -4.81 -18.96 -13.65
CA MET A 152 -3.62 -19.81 -13.68
C MET A 152 -2.53 -19.30 -12.73
N VAL A 153 -2.25 -18.00 -12.73
CA VAL A 153 -1.31 -17.36 -11.80
C VAL A 153 -1.75 -17.59 -10.36
N LYS A 154 -3.04 -17.36 -10.05
CA LYS A 154 -3.58 -17.61 -8.71
C LYS A 154 -3.45 -19.09 -8.31
N ALA A 155 -3.75 -20.02 -9.22
CA ALA A 155 -3.61 -21.46 -8.96
C ALA A 155 -2.15 -21.87 -8.71
N GLU A 156 -1.20 -21.32 -9.47
CA GLU A 156 0.23 -21.63 -9.28
C GLU A 156 0.77 -21.01 -7.99
N VAL A 157 0.35 -19.79 -7.63
CA VAL A 157 0.68 -19.16 -6.33
C VAL A 157 0.11 -19.97 -5.17
N GLU A 158 -1.15 -20.41 -5.26
CA GLU A 158 -1.75 -21.27 -4.24
C GLU A 158 -1.05 -22.63 -4.12
N LYS A 159 -0.56 -23.18 -5.23
CA LYS A 159 0.22 -24.43 -5.25
C LYS A 159 1.59 -24.24 -4.62
N HIS A 160 2.31 -23.18 -4.96
CA HIS A 160 3.59 -22.82 -4.33
C HIS A 160 3.43 -22.59 -2.82
N ASN A 161 2.37 -21.88 -2.38
CA ASN A 161 2.11 -21.61 -0.96
C ASN A 161 1.73 -22.86 -0.15
N LYS A 162 1.17 -23.89 -0.80
CA LYS A 162 0.85 -25.19 -0.16
C LYS A 162 2.04 -26.13 -0.13
N ASP A 163 3.07 -25.89 -0.94
CA ASP A 163 4.27 -26.70 -0.97
C ASP A 163 5.23 -26.27 0.15
N ALA A 164 5.22 -27.06 1.23
CA ALA A 164 6.11 -26.84 2.38
C ALA A 164 7.60 -26.89 2.02
N SER A 165 7.95 -27.43 0.84
CA SER A 165 9.32 -27.49 0.34
C SER A 165 9.70 -26.37 -0.63
N ALA A 166 8.74 -25.56 -1.09
CA ALA A 166 9.01 -24.43 -1.99
C ALA A 166 9.95 -23.38 -1.36
N HIS A 167 10.05 -23.37 -0.04
CA HIS A 167 10.91 -22.47 0.73
C HIS A 167 12.10 -23.20 1.39
N ALA A 168 12.34 -24.48 1.08
CA ALA A 168 13.33 -25.31 1.76
C ALA A 168 14.77 -24.79 1.63
N ASP A 169 15.15 -24.26 0.46
CA ASP A 169 16.50 -23.71 0.23
C ASP A 169 16.73 -22.43 1.05
N ALA A 170 15.74 -21.53 1.10
CA ALA A 170 15.80 -20.32 1.91
C ALA A 170 15.88 -20.63 3.41
N ILE A 171 15.10 -21.61 3.88
CA ILE A 171 15.15 -22.11 5.26
C ILE A 171 16.53 -22.74 5.56
N THR A 172 17.07 -23.53 4.64
CA THR A 172 18.37 -24.19 4.80
C THR A 172 19.52 -23.19 4.89
N VAL A 173 19.49 -22.14 4.06
CA VAL A 173 20.47 -21.05 4.11
C VAL A 173 20.34 -20.26 5.41
N ALA A 174 19.13 -19.93 5.84
CA ALA A 174 18.88 -19.23 7.11
C ALA A 174 19.37 -20.05 8.32
N VAL A 175 19.08 -21.35 8.34
CA VAL A 175 19.56 -22.28 9.39
C VAL A 175 21.09 -22.41 9.35
N GLY A 176 21.70 -22.49 8.17
CA GLY A 176 23.16 -22.55 8.02
C GLY A 176 23.86 -21.30 8.55
N ASN A 177 23.29 -20.12 8.28
CA ASN A 177 23.82 -18.85 8.78
C ASN A 177 23.62 -18.72 10.30
N ALA A 178 22.45 -19.08 10.83
CA ALA A 178 22.20 -19.09 12.27
C ALA A 178 23.15 -20.05 13.02
N MET A 179 23.40 -21.24 12.46
CA MET A 179 24.38 -22.18 13.03
C MET A 179 25.81 -21.65 13.02
N LYS A 180 26.18 -20.84 12.01
CA LYS A 180 27.49 -20.19 11.95
C LYS A 180 27.63 -19.12 13.04
N SER A 181 26.62 -18.27 13.20
CA SER A 181 26.57 -17.27 14.28
C SER A 181 26.55 -17.89 15.69
N LEU A 182 25.93 -19.07 15.85
CA LEU A 182 25.96 -19.85 17.09
C LEU A 182 27.36 -20.39 17.42
N LYS A 183 28.09 -20.90 16.43
CA LYS A 183 29.47 -21.37 16.60
C LYS A 183 30.44 -20.24 16.96
N GLU A 184 30.20 -19.04 16.46
CA GLU A 184 31.04 -17.87 16.69
C GLU A 184 30.75 -17.17 18.04
N SER A 185 29.53 -17.33 18.60
CA SER A 185 29.12 -16.71 19.87
C SER A 185 29.37 -17.54 21.13
N GLY A 186 29.52 -18.87 21.01
CA GLY A 186 29.87 -19.75 22.14
C GLY A 186 28.75 -19.99 23.17
N ASP A 187 27.54 -19.51 22.92
CA ASP A 187 26.38 -19.66 23.81
C ASP A 187 25.54 -20.92 23.51
N VAL A 188 24.93 -21.50 24.56
CA VAL A 188 23.93 -22.57 24.44
C VAL A 188 22.56 -21.92 24.29
N VAL A 189 22.03 -21.92 23.07
CA VAL A 189 20.79 -21.21 22.71
C VAL A 189 19.58 -22.17 22.75
N SER A 190 18.47 -21.69 23.31
CA SER A 190 17.20 -22.43 23.45
C SER A 190 16.45 -22.56 22.12
N GLU A 191 15.57 -23.56 21.98
CA GLU A 191 14.74 -23.77 20.78
C GLU A 191 13.87 -22.54 20.45
N GLU A 192 13.43 -21.79 21.47
CA GLU A 192 12.67 -20.55 21.28
C GLU A 192 13.49 -19.44 20.61
N GLN A 193 14.77 -19.31 20.96
CA GLN A 193 15.66 -18.30 20.37
C GLN A 193 16.03 -18.63 18.92
N VAL A 194 16.12 -19.92 18.58
CA VAL A 194 16.31 -20.36 17.18
C VAL A 194 15.07 -20.06 16.34
N LYS A 195 13.86 -20.27 16.89
CA LYS A 195 12.61 -19.88 16.21
C LYS A 195 12.52 -18.38 15.97
N ALA A 196 12.92 -17.56 16.94
CA ALA A 196 12.93 -16.11 16.81
C ALA A 196 13.85 -15.64 15.67
N LEU A 197 15.06 -16.18 15.56
CA LEU A 197 16.03 -15.85 14.51
C LEU A 197 15.53 -16.24 13.11
N ILE A 198 14.84 -17.38 12.96
CA ILE A 198 14.27 -17.82 11.68
C ILE A 198 13.12 -16.88 11.25
N GLN A 199 12.31 -16.42 12.21
CA GLN A 199 11.21 -15.48 11.95
C GLN A 199 11.73 -14.10 11.52
N GLU A 200 12.79 -13.64 12.15
CA GLU A 200 13.39 -12.32 11.88
C GLU A 200 14.03 -12.24 10.48
N GLN A 201 14.57 -13.35 9.97
CA GLN A 201 15.21 -13.41 8.64
C GLN A 201 14.21 -13.64 7.48
N GLY A 202 12.99 -14.12 7.77
CA GLY A 202 11.91 -14.28 6.77
C GLY A 202 11.13 -13.01 6.46
N SER A 203 11.39 -11.91 7.18
CA SER A 203 10.63 -10.65 7.14
C SER A 203 11.46 -9.48 6.58
N SER A 204 12.27 -9.71 5.56
CA SER A 204 13.09 -8.65 4.93
C SER A 204 12.30 -7.69 4.01
N GLY A 205 10.98 -7.86 3.88
CA GLY A 205 10.07 -6.84 3.35
C GLY A 205 9.30 -6.21 4.50
N GLY A 206 9.47 -4.91 4.74
CA GLY A 206 8.85 -4.20 5.87
C GLY A 206 7.37 -4.52 6.01
N ALA A 207 7.03 -5.23 7.09
CA ALA A 207 5.65 -5.65 7.34
C ALA A 207 4.81 -4.43 7.73
N ALA A 208 3.80 -4.10 6.92
CA ALA A 208 2.79 -3.13 7.31
C ALA A 208 1.88 -3.74 8.39
N ILE A 209 1.65 -3.00 9.48
CA ILE A 209 0.69 -3.40 10.51
C ILE A 209 -0.69 -2.94 10.04
N ILE A 210 -1.63 -3.87 9.89
CA ILE A 210 -3.01 -3.58 9.45
C ILE A 210 -3.95 -3.69 10.64
N LYS A 211 -4.73 -2.62 10.89
CA LYS A 211 -5.71 -2.57 11.99
C LYS A 211 -7.03 -1.97 11.50
N ASP A 212 -8.14 -2.57 11.90
CA ASP A 212 -9.46 -1.96 11.76
C ASP A 212 -9.70 -1.02 12.95
N ILE A 213 -10.18 0.19 12.66
CA ILE A 213 -10.44 1.24 13.63
C ILE A 213 -11.85 1.82 13.43
N THR A 214 -12.34 2.51 14.47
CA THR A 214 -13.53 3.34 14.39
C THR A 214 -13.13 4.77 14.76
N ILE A 215 -13.35 5.71 13.85
CA ILE A 215 -13.21 7.14 14.14
C ILE A 215 -14.55 7.60 14.73
N PRO A 216 -14.58 8.08 15.97
CA PRO A 216 -15.84 8.39 16.66
C PRO A 216 -16.49 9.66 16.12
N ALA A 217 -17.81 9.77 16.24
CA ALA A 217 -18.57 11.00 16.03
C ALA A 217 -18.34 12.02 17.15
N ASP A 218 -18.09 11.51 18.36
CA ASP A 218 -17.91 12.29 19.58
C ASP A 218 -16.43 12.50 19.92
N GLY A 219 -16.14 13.46 20.82
CA GLY A 219 -14.79 13.70 21.33
C GLY A 219 -13.90 14.58 20.44
N TRP A 220 -14.48 15.28 19.47
CA TRP A 220 -13.76 16.24 18.62
C TRP A 220 -13.56 17.57 19.35
N ASP A 221 -12.29 17.97 19.51
CA ASP A 221 -11.91 19.26 20.07
C ASP A 221 -11.76 20.31 18.97
N TRP A 222 -12.28 21.51 19.22
CA TRP A 222 -12.15 22.64 18.29
C TRP A 222 -10.92 23.47 18.63
N GLN A 223 -9.92 23.50 17.74
CA GLN A 223 -8.72 24.32 17.93
C GLN A 223 -8.98 25.75 17.43
N ARG A 224 -8.73 26.75 18.30
CA ARG A 224 -8.91 28.18 18.00
C ARG A 224 -7.54 28.84 17.77
N GLU A 225 -7.42 29.55 16.64
CA GLU A 225 -6.34 30.46 16.18
C GLU A 225 -4.92 30.18 16.70
N SER A 226 -4.04 29.71 15.83
CA SER A 226 -2.60 30.04 15.93
C SER A 226 -2.39 31.44 15.33
N ASP A 227 -1.76 32.34 16.07
CA ASP A 227 -1.47 33.75 15.68
C ASP A 227 -0.47 33.90 14.50
N ASP A 228 -0.21 32.82 13.76
CA ASP A 228 0.76 32.79 12.67
C ASP A 228 0.08 33.21 11.35
N GLU A 229 0.22 34.49 11.00
CA GLU A 229 -0.28 35.11 9.76
C GLU A 229 0.21 34.44 8.45
N GLU A 230 1.23 33.56 8.51
CA GLU A 230 1.71 32.79 7.35
C GLU A 230 0.85 31.55 7.02
N MET A 231 -0.05 31.13 7.90
CA MET A 231 -0.91 29.93 7.73
C MET A 231 -2.34 30.25 7.24
N LEU A 232 -2.59 31.47 6.75
CA LEU A 232 -3.92 31.97 6.36
C LEU A 232 -4.58 31.25 5.15
N GLY A 233 -3.99 30.16 4.65
CA GLY A 233 -4.54 29.35 3.55
C GLY A 233 -4.83 27.87 3.86
N MET A 234 -4.43 27.34 5.03
CA MET A 234 -4.59 25.91 5.39
C MET A 234 -5.61 25.65 6.51
N ASP A 235 -6.31 26.70 6.96
CA ASP A 235 -7.02 26.80 8.23
C ASP A 235 -8.45 26.20 8.26
N ASP A 236 -8.78 25.31 7.32
CA ASP A 236 -10.13 24.75 7.16
C ASP A 236 -10.44 23.58 8.11
N PHE A 237 -9.44 22.83 8.60
CA PHE A 237 -9.63 21.56 9.34
C PHE A 237 -9.47 21.74 10.87
N ARG A 238 -10.48 22.35 11.51
CA ARG A 238 -10.39 22.85 12.90
C ARG A 238 -10.86 21.88 13.98
N CYS A 239 -11.58 20.83 13.61
CA CYS A 239 -12.01 19.79 14.54
C CYS A 239 -10.92 18.72 14.59
N VAL A 240 -10.46 18.34 15.78
CA VAL A 240 -9.40 17.33 15.98
C VAL A 240 -9.89 16.20 16.88
N VAL A 241 -9.57 14.96 16.57
CA VAL A 241 -9.80 13.83 17.46
C VAL A 241 -8.60 12.88 17.46
N ASP A 242 -8.25 12.37 18.64
CA ASP A 242 -7.21 11.35 18.81
C ASP A 242 -7.87 9.98 19.02
N VAL A 243 -7.61 9.04 18.11
CA VAL A 243 -8.12 7.68 18.16
C VAL A 243 -7.02 6.77 18.69
N ALA A 244 -7.28 6.09 19.82
CA ALA A 244 -6.33 5.15 20.40
C ALA A 244 -6.16 3.93 19.49
N VAL A 245 -4.90 3.63 19.14
CA VAL A 245 -4.52 2.49 18.32
C VAL A 245 -3.23 1.92 18.89
N ASP A 246 -3.27 0.67 19.33
CA ASP A 246 -2.09 0.00 19.89
C ASP A 246 -0.93 -0.03 18.88
N ASP A 247 0.30 -0.16 19.36
CA ASP A 247 1.52 -0.31 18.55
C ASP A 247 1.85 0.85 17.57
N VAL A 248 1.14 1.97 17.64
CA VAL A 248 1.48 3.17 16.84
C VAL A 248 2.65 3.91 17.50
N THR A 249 3.67 4.23 16.69
CA THR A 249 4.75 5.15 17.08
C THR A 249 4.73 6.40 16.20
N GLU A 250 5.33 7.49 16.69
CA GLU A 250 5.45 8.76 15.93
C GLU A 250 6.24 8.63 14.62
N GLU A 251 7.05 7.58 14.49
CA GLU A 251 7.87 7.33 13.30
C GLU A 251 7.07 6.62 12.20
N MET A 252 5.92 6.03 12.50
CA MET A 252 5.12 5.31 11.51
C MET A 252 4.40 6.26 10.54
N PHE A 253 4.29 5.82 9.29
CA PHE A 253 3.46 6.47 8.29
C PHE A 253 2.08 5.80 8.26
N PRO A 254 1.01 6.47 8.72
CA PRO A 254 -0.35 5.93 8.68
C PRO A 254 -1.02 6.17 7.33
N SER A 255 -1.59 5.13 6.75
CA SER A 255 -2.48 5.20 5.60
C SER A 255 -3.86 4.68 5.99
N VAL A 256 -4.88 5.54 5.93
CA VAL A 256 -6.23 5.20 6.39
C VAL A 256 -7.19 5.07 5.21
N ALA A 257 -7.83 3.91 5.10
CA ALA A 257 -8.88 3.63 4.13
C ALA A 257 -10.23 3.59 4.84
N LEU A 258 -11.08 4.60 4.61
CA LEU A 258 -12.46 4.61 5.09
C LEU A 258 -13.28 3.51 4.38
N HIS A 259 -14.13 2.82 5.13
CA HIS A 259 -15.07 1.88 4.54
C HIS A 259 -16.21 2.62 3.83
N LYS A 260 -16.86 1.97 2.86
CA LYS A 260 -17.91 2.58 2.02
C LYS A 260 -19.01 3.28 2.84
N ALA A 261 -19.42 2.70 3.97
CA ALA A 261 -20.47 3.25 4.83
C ALA A 261 -20.07 4.59 5.50
N ALA A 262 -18.78 4.81 5.73
CA ALA A 262 -18.25 6.00 6.39
C ALA A 262 -18.03 7.19 5.44
N LEU A 263 -17.99 6.96 4.11
CA LEU A 263 -17.60 7.98 3.13
C LEU A 263 -18.52 9.20 3.10
N GLU A 264 -19.83 9.01 3.20
CA GLU A 264 -20.79 10.12 3.21
C GLU A 264 -20.65 10.99 4.46
N VAL A 265 -20.41 10.38 5.62
CA VAL A 265 -20.20 11.09 6.89
C VAL A 265 -18.88 11.86 6.84
N ALA A 266 -17.80 11.23 6.39
CA ALA A 266 -16.49 11.85 6.22
C ALA A 266 -16.52 13.04 5.25
N LYS A 267 -17.26 12.92 4.13
CA LYS A 267 -17.40 13.99 3.14
C LYS A 267 -18.15 15.20 3.72
N ARG A 268 -19.21 14.98 4.49
CA ARG A 268 -19.97 16.05 5.16
C ARG A 268 -19.18 16.72 6.28
N ALA A 269 -18.45 15.92 7.06
CA ALA A 269 -17.52 16.41 8.06
C ALA A 269 -16.34 17.17 7.45
N GLY A 270 -16.03 16.93 6.17
CA GLY A 270 -14.82 17.44 5.54
C GLY A 270 -13.59 16.86 6.23
N LEU A 271 -13.52 15.53 6.34
CA LEU A 271 -12.38 14.85 6.95
C LEU A 271 -11.10 15.15 6.17
N CYS A 272 -10.03 15.47 6.88
CA CYS A 272 -8.71 15.72 6.31
C CYS A 272 -8.15 14.42 5.73
N PRO A 273 -7.57 14.44 4.51
CA PRO A 273 -6.97 13.24 3.92
C PRO A 273 -5.66 12.82 4.62
N THR A 274 -5.10 13.68 5.47
CA THR A 274 -3.88 13.39 6.23
C THR A 274 -4.21 13.01 7.67
N VAL A 275 -3.50 12.00 8.16
CA VAL A 275 -3.60 11.50 9.54
C VAL A 275 -2.19 11.53 10.11
N GLN A 276 -2.07 11.90 11.38
CA GLN A 276 -0.77 11.92 12.06
C GLN A 276 -0.68 10.75 13.04
N ALA A 277 0.44 10.04 13.01
CA ALA A 277 0.77 9.06 14.01
C ALA A 277 1.43 9.74 15.21
N LEU A 278 0.92 9.45 16.40
CA LEU A 278 1.51 9.82 17.69
C LEU A 278 1.66 8.54 18.53
N ALA A 279 2.47 8.58 19.58
CA ALA A 279 2.65 7.40 20.43
C ALA A 279 1.32 6.88 20.99
N GLY A 280 0.88 5.71 20.48
CA GLY A 280 -0.38 5.04 20.86
C GLY A 280 -1.68 5.63 20.31
N VAL A 281 -1.63 6.69 19.50
CA VAL A 281 -2.85 7.32 18.95
C VAL A 281 -2.65 7.79 17.50
N LEU A 282 -3.74 7.80 16.75
CA LEU A 282 -3.83 8.44 15.44
C LEU A 282 -4.68 9.70 15.55
N ARG A 283 -4.11 10.83 15.14
CA ARG A 283 -4.79 12.13 15.14
C ARG A 283 -5.45 12.38 13.79
N PHE A 284 -6.74 12.70 13.85
CA PHE A 284 -7.57 13.04 12.71
C PHE A 284 -8.04 14.49 12.80
N TRP A 285 -8.22 15.11 11.63
CA TRP A 285 -8.78 16.45 11.52
C TRP A 285 -10.01 16.47 10.61
N ALA A 286 -10.95 17.37 10.87
CA ALA A 286 -12.14 17.58 10.05
C ALA A 286 -12.54 19.06 10.05
N ARG A 287 -13.30 19.47 9.03
CA ARG A 287 -13.87 20.83 8.96
C ARG A 287 -15.02 21.03 9.94
N ASN A 288 -15.85 20.00 10.07
CA ASN A 288 -17.01 19.94 10.97
C ASN A 288 -16.98 18.64 11.76
N ILE A 289 -17.62 18.64 12.94
CA ILE A 289 -17.77 17.42 13.75
C ILE A 289 -18.63 16.40 12.96
N PRO A 290 -18.14 15.15 12.77
CA PRO A 290 -18.91 14.09 12.13
C PRO A 290 -20.22 13.79 12.86
N THR A 291 -21.25 13.43 12.10
CA THR A 291 -22.59 13.14 12.67
C THR A 291 -22.78 11.68 13.08
N ALA A 292 -21.82 10.81 12.78
CA ALA A 292 -21.85 9.37 13.07
C ALA A 292 -20.44 8.78 13.06
N ASP A 293 -20.26 7.64 13.73
CA ASP A 293 -19.00 6.90 13.74
C ASP A 293 -18.63 6.42 12.34
N MET A 294 -17.33 6.40 12.06
CA MET A 294 -16.76 6.05 10.76
C MET A 294 -15.84 4.86 10.89
N SER A 295 -16.19 3.73 10.25
CA SER A 295 -15.33 2.56 10.19
C SER A 295 -14.22 2.74 9.14
N ALA A 296 -13.01 2.35 9.50
CA ALA A 296 -11.84 2.48 8.64
C ALA A 296 -10.83 1.36 8.90
N THR A 297 -9.96 1.12 7.92
CA THR A 297 -8.79 0.24 8.06
C THR A 297 -7.54 1.10 7.92
N VAL A 298 -6.60 0.95 8.85
CA VAL A 298 -5.30 1.63 8.83
C VAL A 298 -4.21 0.63 8.47
N ALA A 299 -3.36 1.03 7.53
CA ALA A 299 -2.06 0.42 7.28
C ALA A 299 -0.97 1.34 7.86
N LEU A 300 -0.20 0.84 8.81
CA LEU A 300 0.93 1.53 9.43
C LEU A 300 2.22 1.02 8.83
N TRP A 301 3.01 1.93 8.27
CA TRP A 301 4.29 1.62 7.65
C TRP A 301 5.42 2.18 8.51
N ALA A 302 6.30 1.31 9.00
CA ALA A 302 7.55 1.77 9.58
C ALA A 302 8.48 2.27 8.45
N PRO A 303 9.15 3.42 8.60
CA PRO A 303 10.15 3.88 7.64
C PRO A 303 11.29 2.87 7.59
N GLY A 304 11.48 2.24 6.42
CA GLY A 304 12.64 1.40 6.15
C GLY A 304 12.56 0.00 6.77
N GLY A 305 12.22 -0.98 5.93
CA GLY A 305 12.77 -2.33 6.05
C GLY A 305 14.29 -2.28 5.81
N THR A 306 15.02 -1.79 6.80
CA THR A 306 16.37 -2.22 7.10
C THR A 306 16.31 -2.55 8.58
N ALA A 307 16.05 -3.83 8.89
CA ALA A 307 16.40 -4.39 10.18
C ALA A 307 17.93 -4.34 10.28
N GLY A 308 18.42 -3.17 10.69
CA GLY A 308 19.82 -2.74 10.57
C GLY A 308 19.91 -1.24 10.78
N GLY A 309 19.41 -0.76 11.92
CA GLY A 309 19.46 0.64 12.31
C GLY A 309 18.77 0.81 13.65
N GLY A 310 19.54 1.10 14.69
CA GLY A 310 19.13 1.01 16.09
C GLY A 310 17.76 1.63 16.37
N SER A 311 16.90 0.82 16.99
CA SER A 311 16.23 1.32 18.17
C SER A 311 17.29 2.09 18.96
N ALA A 312 16.96 3.29 19.45
CA ALA A 312 17.80 3.90 20.48
C ALA A 312 18.03 2.78 21.50
N TYR A 313 19.24 2.20 21.50
CA TYR A 313 19.55 1.06 22.34
C TYR A 313 19.45 1.66 23.72
N VAL A 314 18.31 1.46 24.38
CA VAL A 314 18.10 1.86 25.75
C VAL A 314 18.99 0.92 26.52
N LEU A 315 20.25 1.33 26.65
CA LEU A 315 21.35 0.59 27.23
C LEU A 315 20.87 0.22 28.64
N PRO A 316 20.43 -1.04 28.86
CA PRO A 316 19.72 -1.39 30.08
C PRO A 316 20.66 -1.18 31.25
N VAL A 317 20.19 -0.86 32.45
CA VAL A 317 21.10 -0.66 33.58
C VAL A 317 21.89 -1.96 33.80
N ALA A 318 23.22 -1.86 33.81
CA ALA A 318 24.08 -3.01 34.11
C ALA A 318 23.76 -3.56 35.51
N THR A 319 23.65 -4.87 35.62
CA THR A 319 23.55 -5.58 36.91
C THR A 319 24.62 -6.67 36.96
N ALA A 320 24.79 -7.34 38.11
CA ALA A 320 25.76 -8.43 38.25
C ALA A 320 25.58 -9.58 37.23
N THR A 321 24.37 -9.73 36.66
CA THR A 321 24.02 -10.82 35.75
C THR A 321 23.45 -10.34 34.40
N ARG A 322 23.41 -9.02 34.15
CA ARG A 322 22.85 -8.44 32.93
C ARG A 322 23.79 -7.37 32.38
N LEU A 323 24.27 -7.59 31.15
CA LEU A 323 25.04 -6.60 30.39
C LEU A 323 24.20 -5.35 30.12
N GLY A 324 24.82 -4.19 30.23
CA GLY A 324 24.11 -2.92 30.22
C GLY A 324 25.00 -1.70 30.36
N GLY A 325 24.36 -0.53 30.40
CA GLY A 325 24.97 0.78 30.61
C GLY A 325 25.31 1.09 32.05
N VAL A 326 26.42 1.82 32.23
CA VAL A 326 26.88 2.32 33.52
C VAL A 326 27.02 3.82 33.45
N LYS A 327 26.42 4.54 34.41
CA LYS A 327 26.70 5.96 34.64
C LYS A 327 27.87 6.08 35.60
N ILE A 328 28.89 6.83 35.20
CA ILE A 328 30.12 6.98 35.99
C ILE A 328 29.87 7.95 37.16
N GLY A 329 30.07 7.45 38.37
CA GLY A 329 30.01 8.23 39.61
C GLY A 329 31.35 8.87 39.96
N SER A 330 31.37 9.67 41.03
CA SER A 330 32.60 10.28 41.56
C SER A 330 33.63 9.23 41.97
N GLY A 331 34.91 9.45 41.64
CA GLY A 331 36.02 8.54 41.98
C GLY A 331 36.32 7.48 40.91
N VAL A 332 35.60 7.49 39.80
CA VAL A 332 35.84 6.62 38.65
C VAL A 332 36.05 7.50 37.41
N SER A 333 37.06 7.20 36.61
CA SER A 333 37.39 7.92 35.38
C SER A 333 37.22 7.01 34.16
N VAL A 334 36.98 7.63 33.00
CA VAL A 334 36.83 6.94 31.72
C VAL A 334 37.71 7.61 30.67
N SER A 335 38.54 6.83 30.00
CA SER A 335 39.37 7.29 28.88
C SER A 335 38.56 7.38 27.59
N ALA A 336 39.11 8.07 26.58
CA ALA A 336 38.44 8.28 25.29
C ALA A 336 38.12 6.98 24.52
N ASP A 337 38.81 5.88 24.83
CA ASP A 337 38.58 4.54 24.27
C ASP A 337 37.55 3.71 25.07
N GLY A 338 36.95 4.28 26.13
CA GLY A 338 35.92 3.62 26.93
C GLY A 338 36.44 2.79 28.11
N THR A 339 37.75 2.79 28.39
CA THR A 339 38.28 2.06 29.55
C THR A 339 37.88 2.74 30.87
N ILE A 340 37.26 1.98 31.77
CA ILE A 340 36.87 2.45 33.11
C ILE A 340 38.01 2.18 34.09
N SER A 341 38.45 3.22 34.81
CA SER A 341 39.45 3.12 35.87
C SER A 341 38.89 3.67 37.18
N ALA A 342 39.02 2.93 38.27
CA ALA A 342 38.77 3.49 39.59
C ALA A 342 39.97 4.34 40.00
N SER A 343 39.75 5.61 40.32
CA SER A 343 40.77 6.43 40.95
C SER A 343 40.90 5.92 42.38
N THR A 344 41.98 5.20 42.70
CA THR A 344 42.29 4.76 44.07
C THR A 344 42.72 5.93 44.97
N SER A 345 42.20 7.14 44.74
CA SER A 345 42.61 8.39 45.37
C SER A 345 42.22 8.52 46.85
N GLY A 346 42.00 7.40 47.54
CA GLY A 346 41.96 7.33 49.00
C GLY A 346 43.01 6.41 49.62
N ILE A 347 43.83 5.73 48.81
CA ILE A 347 44.97 4.96 49.30
C ILE A 347 46.16 5.30 48.41
N THR A 348 46.97 6.25 48.87
CA THR A 348 48.28 6.49 48.25
C THR A 348 49.20 5.30 48.52
N GLN A 349 50.16 5.02 47.65
CA GLN A 349 51.12 3.91 47.86
C GLN A 349 51.96 4.11 49.14
N ASP A 350 51.96 5.32 49.69
CA ASP A 350 52.56 5.69 50.98
C ASP A 350 51.65 5.36 52.19
N GLU A 351 50.36 5.09 51.97
CA GLU A 351 49.38 4.65 52.99
C GLU A 351 49.16 3.12 53.00
N VAL A 352 49.66 2.41 51.99
CA VAL A 352 49.73 0.95 52.01
C VAL A 352 50.98 0.55 52.77
N VAL A 353 50.80 -0.04 53.97
CA VAL A 353 51.91 -0.58 54.77
C VAL A 353 52.72 -1.52 53.88
N SER A 354 54.01 -1.24 53.70
CA SER A 354 54.87 -2.09 52.88
C SER A 354 55.04 -3.46 53.55
N ALA A 355 55.40 -4.49 52.77
CA ALA A 355 55.70 -5.80 53.35
C ALA A 355 56.80 -5.72 54.43
N ALA A 356 57.80 -4.83 54.23
CA ALA A 356 58.87 -4.60 55.20
C ALA A 356 58.37 -3.91 56.48
N ASP A 357 57.42 -2.98 56.38
CA ASP A 357 56.83 -2.33 57.56
C ASP A 357 55.89 -3.28 58.30
N THR A 358 55.23 -4.18 57.58
CA THR A 358 54.38 -5.24 58.15
C THR A 358 55.23 -6.26 58.91
N ASP A 359 56.36 -6.68 58.35
CA ASP A 359 57.32 -7.57 59.03
C ASP A 359 57.91 -6.92 60.28
N LYS A 360 58.20 -5.62 60.22
CA LYS A 360 58.73 -4.87 61.38
C LYS A 360 57.70 -4.70 62.50
N MET A 361 56.43 -4.49 62.16
CA MET A 361 55.33 -4.47 63.13
C MET A 361 55.05 -5.86 63.72
N LEU A 362 55.20 -6.93 62.92
CA LEU A 362 55.09 -8.31 63.39
C LEU A 362 56.23 -8.66 64.37
N ASP A 363 57.47 -8.23 64.11
CA ASP A 363 58.61 -8.41 65.02
C ASP A 363 58.46 -7.60 66.32
N GLU A 364 57.73 -6.47 66.31
CA GLU A 364 57.48 -5.65 67.50
C GLU A 364 56.33 -6.21 68.37
N ILE A 365 55.33 -6.84 67.74
CA ILE A 365 54.19 -7.49 68.43
C ILE A 365 54.56 -8.91 68.90
N PHE A 366 55.40 -9.61 68.14
CA PHE A 366 55.93 -10.94 68.44
C PHE A 366 57.45 -10.91 68.47
N PRO A 367 58.07 -10.23 69.46
CA PRO A 367 59.51 -10.26 69.60
C PRO A 367 59.96 -11.71 69.78
N ALA A 368 60.95 -12.13 68.99
CA ALA A 368 61.51 -13.47 69.08
C ALA A 368 61.93 -13.74 70.53
N GLU A 369 61.39 -14.80 71.13
CA GLU A 369 61.84 -15.27 72.43
C GLU A 369 63.36 -15.54 72.35
N SER A 370 64.10 -14.88 73.23
CA SER A 370 65.55 -14.99 73.39
C SER A 370 66.02 -16.36 73.83
#